data_AF-A0A2C5YYF2-F1
#
_entry.id   AF-A0A2C5YYF2-F1
#
_cell.length_a   1.000
_cell.length_b   1.000
_cell.length_c   1.000
_cell.angle_alpha   90.00
_cell.angle_beta   90.00
_cell.angle_gamma   90.00
#
_symmetry.space_group_name_H-M   'P 1'
#
loop_
_entity.id
_entity.type
_entity.pdbx_description
1 polymer ?
#
loop_
_entity_poly.entity_id
_entity_poly.type
_entity_poly.pdbx_seq_one_letter_code
_entity_poly.pdbx_strand_id
1 'polypeptide(L)'
;MAHVILALLVLFTTCQANRPPGDRSHYVFRGDSRSPEQIRAAGGLFPLSSTNWDSPGTYSLLYHAEGSTRSGGYVSTSASFGQAAGNFAGAGSWVYRIHLTDNMISVNEALTTSPYPEQREMAALGGGPMECYPGLVAAASLTERYETQFERLFTPNPDYHDEGYDGATVQTSADADVAVLAASDPGTVLGDLQNAAVRFMNGHGETTKTTRFRGAVVLLAACSSLRQFRSRGPIKREAKEKTVALTPGLKAMCSIISPRLAPWQYGGKQNHGCPFSCHSDFTSKTPYPPQCEETFGTEIFCSHENDDWVCLSQRRAPRFVDQKLKSCTKSRAFDCLNTENCVGTEQWCSDGYNSTRATWSTVSREQCFRRRGRKDPNAVCSTIESLEVGFSVARDKDGSNDAIIFSVGRHLMLLAEKPKDGDSVVKDVDLGEAFGSKTVSLAHVDRIRLLDKPIGDPSGANDWYLGGLNLTAKCHGSSEVIAITKYSSLQEKMVHGPGFEIEEVWALDIKPGDWQPIR
;
A
#
# COMPACT_ATOMS: atom_id res chain seq x y z
N MET A 1 -52.54 -25.03 -18.80
CA MET A 1 -51.07 -25.09 -18.72
C MET A 1 -50.55 -23.69 -18.39
N ALA A 2 -50.55 -23.36 -17.10
CA ALA A 2 -50.18 -22.04 -16.60
C ALA A 2 -49.64 -22.23 -15.19
N HIS A 3 -48.39 -22.71 -15.06
CA HIS A 3 -47.64 -22.78 -13.80
C HIS A 3 -46.15 -22.92 -14.10
N VAL A 4 -45.45 -21.82 -14.37
CA VAL A 4 -43.98 -21.75 -14.19
C VAL A 4 -43.64 -20.30 -13.83
N ILE A 5 -42.72 -20.14 -12.87
CA ILE A 5 -41.98 -18.92 -12.51
C ILE A 5 -42.65 -18.00 -11.47
N LEU A 6 -42.70 -18.49 -10.23
CA LEU A 6 -42.41 -17.67 -9.05
C LEU A 6 -41.00 -18.08 -8.56
N ALA A 7 -40.23 -17.08 -8.10
CA ALA A 7 -38.93 -17.16 -7.43
C ALA A 7 -37.67 -17.32 -8.31
N LEU A 8 -37.18 -16.21 -8.88
CA LEU A 8 -35.75 -15.93 -9.11
C LEU A 8 -35.53 -14.51 -9.65
N LEU A 9 -36.04 -13.52 -8.92
CA LEU A 9 -35.66 -12.10 -9.10
C LEU A 9 -35.26 -11.57 -7.72
N VAL A 10 -34.07 -10.96 -7.68
CA VAL A 10 -33.38 -10.35 -6.52
C VAL A 10 -32.48 -11.29 -5.70
N LEU A 11 -31.34 -11.69 -6.30
CA LEU A 11 -30.06 -11.88 -5.59
C LEU A 11 -28.91 -11.51 -6.55
N PHE A 12 -28.84 -10.24 -6.95
CA PHE A 12 -27.55 -9.66 -7.35
C PHE A 12 -26.82 -9.33 -6.06
N THR A 13 -26.00 -10.26 -5.58
CA THR A 13 -24.94 -9.99 -4.62
C THR A 13 -23.94 -9.05 -5.27
N THR A 14 -24.13 -7.74 -5.07
CA THR A 14 -23.05 -6.77 -5.14
C THR A 14 -21.96 -7.20 -4.16
N CYS A 15 -20.77 -7.55 -4.64
CA CYS A 15 -19.58 -7.53 -3.80
C CYS A 15 -19.49 -6.13 -3.18
N GLN A 16 -19.56 -6.05 -1.85
CA GLN A 16 -19.52 -4.79 -1.09
C GLN A 16 -18.11 -4.19 -1.02
N ALA A 17 -17.42 -4.07 -2.17
CA ALA A 17 -16.19 -3.26 -2.24
C ALA A 17 -16.50 -1.74 -2.20
N ASN A 18 -17.78 -1.36 -2.27
CA ASN A 18 -18.26 0.03 -2.12
C ASN A 18 -18.98 0.21 -0.77
N ARG A 19 -18.30 -0.06 0.35
CA ARG A 19 -18.77 0.55 1.61
C ARG A 19 -18.57 2.05 1.51
N PRO A 20 -19.56 2.87 1.90
CA PRO A 20 -19.44 4.31 1.79
C PRO A 20 -18.23 4.79 2.62
N PRO A 21 -17.41 5.69 2.06
CA PRO A 21 -16.43 6.49 2.81
C PRO A 21 -17.02 6.97 4.14
N GLY A 22 -16.37 6.64 5.27
CA GLY A 22 -16.68 7.24 6.57
C GLY A 22 -17.48 6.46 7.61
N ASP A 23 -17.76 5.15 7.44
CA ASP A 23 -18.22 4.36 8.60
C ASP A 23 -17.04 3.99 9.51
N ARG A 24 -16.80 4.86 10.49
CA ARG A 24 -15.73 4.73 11.50
C ARG A 24 -15.94 3.58 12.46
N SER A 25 -17.11 2.94 12.48
CA SER A 25 -17.38 1.83 13.40
C SER A 25 -16.58 0.57 13.10
N HIS A 26 -15.86 0.55 11.96
CA HIS A 26 -15.12 -0.62 11.48
C HIS A 26 -13.59 -0.47 11.51
N TYR A 27 -13.05 0.72 11.81
CA TYR A 27 -11.62 0.98 11.65
C TYR A 27 -11.01 1.74 12.82
N VAL A 28 -9.70 1.49 13.02
CA VAL A 28 -8.81 2.26 13.87
C VAL A 28 -7.55 2.63 13.10
N PHE A 29 -6.75 3.51 13.67
CA PHE A 29 -5.58 4.10 13.04
C PHE A 29 -4.34 3.91 13.88
N ARG A 30 -3.20 3.67 13.23
CA ARG A 30 -1.91 3.64 13.90
C ARG A 30 -0.88 4.45 13.15
N GLY A 31 -0.27 5.42 13.84
CA GLY A 31 0.98 6.01 13.40
C GLY A 31 2.15 5.05 13.66
N ASP A 32 2.99 4.81 12.67
CA ASP A 32 4.20 3.98 12.83
C ASP A 32 5.32 4.50 11.92
N SER A 33 6.56 4.48 12.41
CA SER A 33 7.72 4.94 11.66
C SER A 33 8.19 3.93 10.61
N ARG A 34 7.74 2.68 10.71
CA ARG A 34 8.06 1.65 9.73
C ARG A 34 7.28 1.90 8.44
N SER A 35 7.91 1.63 7.30
CA SER A 35 7.25 1.72 6.00
C SER A 35 6.28 0.54 5.76
N PRO A 36 5.35 0.67 4.80
CA PRO A 36 4.48 -0.42 4.36
C PRO A 36 5.23 -1.70 4.03
N GLU A 37 6.37 -1.59 3.36
CA GLU A 37 7.21 -2.72 2.99
C GLU A 37 7.82 -3.39 4.22
N GLN A 38 8.22 -2.59 5.22
CA GLN A 38 8.76 -3.11 6.48
C GLN A 38 7.68 -3.82 7.29
N ILE A 39 6.46 -3.26 7.37
CA ILE A 39 5.32 -3.91 8.04
C ILE A 39 4.91 -5.19 7.31
N ARG A 40 4.84 -5.16 5.97
CA ARG A 40 4.55 -6.34 5.16
C ARG A 40 5.61 -7.42 5.35
N ALA A 41 6.89 -7.05 5.34
CA ALA A 41 7.99 -7.99 5.58
C ALA A 41 7.97 -8.59 7.00
N ALA A 42 7.51 -7.82 7.99
CA ALA A 42 7.29 -8.31 9.35
C ALA A 42 6.06 -9.23 9.45
N GLY A 43 5.15 -9.16 8.48
CA GLY A 43 3.88 -9.89 8.42
C GLY A 43 2.72 -9.18 9.12
N GLY A 44 2.89 -7.91 9.50
CA GLY A 44 1.90 -7.12 10.25
C GLY A 44 2.51 -6.25 11.36
N LEU A 45 1.64 -5.60 12.14
CA LEU A 45 2.04 -4.83 13.31
C LEU A 45 1.97 -5.73 14.55
N PHE A 46 3.13 -6.07 15.09
CA PHE A 46 3.26 -6.90 16.29
C PHE A 46 3.97 -6.14 17.41
N PRO A 47 3.79 -6.56 18.68
CA PRO A 47 4.66 -6.14 19.78
C PRO A 47 6.13 -6.33 19.45
N LEU A 48 7.00 -5.58 20.12
CA LEU A 48 8.44 -5.64 19.89
C LEU A 48 8.96 -7.07 20.04
N SER A 49 9.94 -7.46 19.22
CA SER A 49 10.57 -8.78 19.32
C SER A 49 11.26 -9.02 20.66
N SER A 50 11.60 -7.95 21.39
CA SER A 50 12.15 -7.98 22.73
C SER A 50 11.12 -8.10 23.86
N THR A 51 9.81 -8.15 23.53
CA THR A 51 8.74 -8.31 24.53
C THR A 51 8.96 -9.57 25.35
N ASN A 52 9.08 -9.40 26.67
CA ASN A 52 9.23 -10.51 27.60
C ASN A 52 7.87 -11.10 27.97
N TRP A 53 7.47 -12.16 27.29
CA TRP A 53 6.20 -12.87 27.52
C TRP A 53 6.16 -13.67 28.82
N ASP A 54 7.29 -13.88 29.50
CA ASP A 54 7.34 -14.54 30.81
C ASP A 54 7.02 -13.57 31.96
N SER A 55 7.01 -12.26 31.71
CA SER A 55 6.67 -11.24 32.71
C SER A 55 5.17 -11.02 32.73
N PRO A 56 4.46 -11.25 33.85
CA PRO A 56 3.02 -11.04 33.88
C PRO A 56 2.61 -9.58 33.62
N GLY A 57 3.46 -8.62 34.01
CA GLY A 57 3.26 -7.20 33.73
C GLY A 57 3.20 -6.86 32.24
N THR A 58 3.73 -7.71 31.34
CA THR A 58 3.62 -7.54 29.88
C THR A 58 2.17 -7.55 29.40
N TYR A 59 1.28 -8.21 30.15
CA TYR A 59 -0.13 -8.35 29.82
C TYR A 59 -1.03 -7.33 30.53
N SER A 60 -0.47 -6.44 31.37
CA SER A 60 -1.27 -5.39 32.00
C SER A 60 -1.59 -4.29 31.00
N LEU A 61 -2.89 -4.03 30.81
CA LEU A 61 -3.37 -2.93 29.97
C LEU A 61 -2.98 -1.56 30.56
N LEU A 62 -3.04 -1.42 31.89
CA LEU A 62 -2.65 -0.18 32.57
C LEU A 62 -1.16 0.12 32.36
N TYR A 63 -0.27 -0.87 32.58
CA TYR A 63 1.16 -0.68 32.34
C TYR A 63 1.52 -0.40 30.88
N HIS A 64 0.69 -0.89 29.96
CA HIS A 64 0.81 -0.54 28.54
C HIS A 64 0.40 0.92 28.30
N ALA A 65 -0.79 1.33 28.74
CA ALA A 65 -1.35 2.67 28.53
C ALA A 65 -0.51 3.79 29.19
N GLU A 66 0.12 3.51 30.33
CA GLU A 66 1.04 4.43 31.01
C GLU A 66 2.43 4.52 30.34
N GLY A 67 2.74 3.61 29.41
CA GLY A 67 4.10 3.45 28.88
C GLY A 67 5.11 2.90 29.90
N SER A 68 4.65 2.40 31.05
CA SER A 68 5.45 1.85 32.16
C SER A 68 6.29 0.63 31.71
N THR A 69 5.87 -0.07 30.67
CA THR A 69 6.66 -1.12 30.02
C THR A 69 7.06 -0.71 28.61
N ARG A 70 8.36 -0.62 28.33
CA ARG A 70 8.89 -0.32 26.98
C ARG A 70 8.55 -1.40 25.94
N SER A 71 8.05 -2.56 26.37
CA SER A 71 7.72 -3.71 25.53
C SER A 71 6.53 -4.48 26.09
N GLY A 72 5.37 -3.82 26.18
CA GLY A 72 4.11 -4.49 26.49
C GLY A 72 3.69 -5.50 25.42
N GLY A 73 2.70 -6.33 25.73
CA GLY A 73 2.13 -7.32 24.81
C GLY A 73 1.19 -6.74 23.75
N TYR A 74 1.02 -5.42 23.72
CA TYR A 74 0.01 -4.73 22.94
C TYR A 74 0.60 -3.90 21.81
N VAL A 75 -0.23 -3.64 20.79
CA VAL A 75 0.01 -2.63 19.76
C VAL A 75 -1.05 -1.54 19.91
N SER A 76 -0.62 -0.32 20.21
CA SER A 76 -1.51 0.84 20.33
C SER A 76 -2.08 1.25 18.98
N THR A 77 -3.38 1.50 18.95
CA THR A 77 -4.10 2.09 17.83
C THR A 77 -5.07 3.15 18.38
N SER A 78 -5.66 3.98 17.52
CA SER A 78 -6.60 5.02 17.92
C SER A 78 -7.85 4.98 17.06
N ALA A 79 -9.02 5.16 17.67
CA ALA A 79 -10.24 5.45 16.93
C ALA A 79 -10.24 6.87 16.28
N SER A 80 -9.21 7.67 16.51
CA SER A 80 -9.04 9.00 15.93
C SER A 80 -7.84 9.03 14.99
N PHE A 81 -8.12 9.22 13.70
CA PHE A 81 -7.09 9.42 12.68
C PHE A 81 -6.13 10.58 13.03
N GLY A 82 -6.66 11.71 13.49
CA GLY A 82 -5.85 12.88 13.85
C GLY A 82 -4.89 12.61 15.00
N GLN A 83 -5.31 11.80 15.98
CA GLN A 83 -4.42 11.33 17.05
C GLN A 83 -3.32 10.43 16.50
N ALA A 84 -3.67 9.47 15.63
CA ALA A 84 -2.68 8.60 15.01
C ALA A 84 -1.68 9.34 14.12
N ALA A 85 -2.13 10.31 13.33
CA ALA A 85 -1.29 11.10 12.45
C ALA A 85 -0.41 12.09 13.22
N GLY A 86 -1.03 12.92 14.06
CA GLY A 86 -0.35 14.04 14.73
C GLY A 86 0.54 13.60 15.89
N ASN A 87 0.10 12.62 16.68
CA ASN A 87 0.77 12.27 17.94
C ASN A 87 1.58 10.97 17.87
N PHE A 88 1.26 10.04 16.94
CA PHE A 88 1.95 8.74 16.88
C PHE A 88 2.86 8.56 15.66
N ALA A 89 2.52 9.13 14.50
CA ALA A 89 3.35 8.99 13.31
C ALA A 89 4.53 9.98 13.32
N GLY A 90 4.25 11.28 13.37
CA GLY A 90 5.27 12.31 13.15
C GLY A 90 5.72 12.41 11.69
N ALA A 91 6.56 13.40 11.38
CA ALA A 91 7.03 13.64 10.01
C ALA A 91 7.92 12.49 9.50
N GLY A 92 7.65 12.01 8.27
CA GLY A 92 8.38 10.90 7.64
C GLY A 92 7.90 9.49 8.03
N SER A 93 6.85 9.38 8.83
CA SER A 93 6.23 8.12 9.24
C SER A 93 5.00 7.77 8.41
N TRP A 94 4.19 6.81 8.84
CA TRP A 94 3.02 6.30 8.15
C TRP A 94 1.81 6.22 9.08
N VAL A 95 0.61 6.40 8.53
CA VAL A 95 -0.65 6.09 9.21
C VAL A 95 -1.31 4.91 8.53
N TYR A 96 -1.53 3.86 9.31
CA TYR A 96 -2.20 2.64 8.88
C TYR A 96 -3.67 2.70 9.28
N ARG A 97 -4.56 2.45 8.32
CA ARG A 97 -5.96 2.15 8.60
C ARG A 97 -6.05 0.65 8.85
N ILE A 98 -6.58 0.29 10.01
CA ILE A 98 -6.64 -1.08 10.51
C ILE A 98 -8.11 -1.40 10.71
N HIS A 99 -8.59 -2.50 10.13
CA HIS A 99 -9.94 -2.96 10.42
C HIS A 99 -10.00 -3.50 11.85
N LEU A 100 -11.11 -3.27 12.54
CA LEU A 100 -11.30 -3.74 13.90
C LEU A 100 -11.21 -5.27 13.97
N THR A 101 -10.68 -5.75 15.10
CA THR A 101 -10.54 -7.16 15.42
C THR A 101 -10.90 -7.39 16.88
N ASP A 102 -11.37 -8.58 17.24
CA ASP A 102 -11.88 -8.83 18.60
C ASP A 102 -10.77 -8.83 19.67
N ASN A 103 -9.50 -8.96 19.29
CA ASN A 103 -8.39 -8.83 20.22
C ASN A 103 -8.06 -7.38 20.62
N MET A 104 -8.84 -6.40 20.13
CA MET A 104 -8.71 -4.99 20.50
C MET A 104 -9.52 -4.67 21.76
N ILE A 105 -8.91 -3.91 22.68
CA ILE A 105 -9.53 -3.47 23.92
C ILE A 105 -9.62 -1.94 23.95
N SER A 106 -10.80 -1.40 24.24
CA SER A 106 -11.00 0.04 24.44
C SER A 106 -10.40 0.45 25.77
N VAL A 107 -9.28 1.18 25.76
CA VAL A 107 -8.56 1.58 26.98
C VAL A 107 -9.42 2.46 27.87
N ASN A 108 -10.19 3.38 27.26
CA ASN A 108 -11.06 4.29 27.99
C ASN A 108 -12.26 3.61 28.66
N GLU A 109 -12.74 2.51 28.07
CA GLU A 109 -13.88 1.77 28.63
C GLU A 109 -13.44 0.62 29.54
N ALA A 110 -12.22 0.12 29.38
CA ALA A 110 -11.67 -0.96 30.19
C ALA A 110 -11.05 -0.45 31.51
N LEU A 111 -10.30 0.66 31.48
CA LEU A 111 -9.66 1.22 32.67
C LEU A 111 -10.62 2.13 33.44
N THR A 112 -10.63 2.02 34.78
CA THR A 112 -11.39 2.94 35.64
C THR A 112 -10.90 4.38 35.52
N THR A 113 -9.61 4.58 35.23
CA THR A 113 -9.01 5.89 34.93
C THR A 113 -7.99 5.70 33.84
N SER A 114 -8.34 6.13 32.62
CA SER A 114 -7.44 6.10 31.47
C SER A 114 -6.34 7.17 31.64
N PRO A 115 -5.05 6.83 31.48
CA PRO A 115 -3.96 7.80 31.57
C PRO A 115 -4.03 8.90 30.49
N TYR A 116 -4.50 8.55 29.29
CA TYR A 116 -4.53 9.41 28.12
C TYR A 116 -5.86 9.28 27.34
N PRO A 117 -6.99 9.72 27.92
CA PRO A 117 -8.31 9.48 27.34
C PRO A 117 -8.51 10.11 25.96
N GLU A 118 -7.81 11.20 25.67
CA GLU A 118 -7.82 11.91 24.39
C GLU A 118 -7.25 11.09 23.23
N GLN A 119 -6.40 10.10 23.51
CA GLN A 119 -5.83 9.21 22.50
C GLN A 119 -6.87 8.27 21.91
N ARG A 120 -7.98 8.03 22.62
CA ARG A 120 -9.05 7.08 22.22
C ARG A 120 -8.44 5.74 21.80
N GLU A 121 -7.55 5.24 22.65
CA GLU A 121 -6.74 4.07 22.36
C GLU A 121 -7.58 2.80 22.30
N MET A 122 -7.37 2.03 21.22
CA MET A 122 -7.81 0.65 21.09
C MET A 122 -6.56 -0.24 21.06
N ALA A 123 -6.24 -0.89 22.18
CA ALA A 123 -5.02 -1.66 22.33
C ALA A 123 -5.21 -3.09 21.80
N ALA A 124 -4.45 -3.48 20.78
CA ALA A 124 -4.52 -4.82 20.19
C ALA A 124 -3.55 -5.77 20.89
N LEU A 125 -4.06 -6.70 21.71
CA LEU A 125 -3.22 -7.69 22.39
C LEU A 125 -2.61 -8.67 21.36
N GLY A 126 -1.28 -8.74 21.32
CA GLY A 126 -0.55 -9.54 20.34
C GLY A 126 -0.45 -8.91 18.95
N GLY A 127 -1.05 -7.74 18.71
CA GLY A 127 -1.03 -7.04 17.42
C GLY A 127 -1.98 -7.62 16.37
N GLY A 128 -1.63 -7.51 15.09
CA GLY A 128 -2.44 -8.00 13.96
C GLY A 128 -1.64 -8.25 12.69
N PRO A 129 -2.07 -9.17 11.81
CA PRO A 129 -1.38 -9.47 10.56
C PRO A 129 -1.66 -8.43 9.47
N MET A 130 -0.84 -8.48 8.41
CA MET A 130 -0.99 -7.58 7.25
C MET A 130 -2.41 -7.62 6.62
N GLU A 131 -3.10 -8.76 6.75
CA GLU A 131 -4.42 -9.02 6.16
C GLU A 131 -5.55 -8.19 6.79
N CYS A 132 -5.36 -7.61 7.99
CA CYS A 132 -6.33 -6.74 8.65
C CYS A 132 -6.27 -5.28 8.21
N TYR A 133 -5.28 -4.88 7.41
CA TYR A 133 -5.07 -3.46 7.06
C TYR A 133 -5.70 -3.14 5.72
N PRO A 134 -6.87 -2.49 5.64
CA PRO A 134 -7.49 -2.08 4.37
C PRO A 134 -6.67 -1.07 3.55
N GLY A 135 -5.79 -0.29 4.20
CA GLY A 135 -4.97 0.68 3.48
C GLY A 135 -3.99 1.45 4.37
N LEU A 136 -3.10 2.20 3.72
CA LEU A 136 -2.05 2.99 4.37
C LEU A 136 -1.82 4.34 3.68
N VAL A 137 -1.34 5.34 4.42
CA VAL A 137 -1.00 6.66 3.88
C VAL A 137 0.28 7.19 4.55
N ALA A 138 1.14 7.88 3.79
CA ALA A 138 2.35 8.50 4.34
C ALA A 138 1.98 9.68 5.26
N ALA A 139 2.55 9.71 6.46
CA ALA A 139 2.27 10.75 7.46
C ALA A 139 2.81 12.11 7.05
N ALA A 140 3.85 12.16 6.21
CA ALA A 140 4.34 13.39 5.60
C ALA A 140 3.28 14.11 4.74
N SER A 141 2.26 13.40 4.26
CA SER A 141 1.13 13.96 3.51
C SER A 141 0.00 14.45 4.43
N LEU A 142 0.13 14.33 5.75
CA LEU A 142 -0.93 14.56 6.72
C LEU A 142 -0.66 15.81 7.55
N THR A 143 -1.12 16.97 7.08
CA THR A 143 -1.37 18.09 8.00
C THR A 143 -2.65 17.78 8.79
N GLU A 144 -2.70 18.23 10.04
CA GLU A 144 -3.56 17.88 11.18
C GLU A 144 -5.11 17.72 10.98
N ARG A 145 -5.68 17.74 9.77
CA ARG A 145 -7.13 17.65 9.52
C ARG A 145 -7.61 16.47 8.65
N TYR A 146 -8.36 15.59 9.33
CA TYR A 146 -9.45 14.67 8.95
C TYR A 146 -9.31 13.61 7.83
N GLU A 147 -9.76 12.41 8.22
CA GLU A 147 -9.85 11.12 7.52
C GLU A 147 -10.61 11.13 6.19
N THR A 148 -11.69 11.90 6.04
CA THR A 148 -12.48 11.96 4.77
C THR A 148 -11.72 12.58 3.61
N GLN A 149 -10.84 13.56 3.88
CA GLN A 149 -10.01 14.21 2.85
C GLN A 149 -8.88 13.27 2.36
N PHE A 150 -8.43 12.42 3.28
CA PHE A 150 -7.29 11.53 3.11
C PHE A 150 -7.70 10.10 2.76
N GLU A 151 -8.97 9.75 2.81
CA GLU A 151 -9.47 8.44 2.41
C GLU A 151 -9.03 8.08 0.99
N ARG A 152 -9.09 9.04 0.07
CA ARG A 152 -8.55 8.90 -1.31
C ARG A 152 -7.03 8.77 -1.39
N LEU A 153 -6.30 9.16 -0.34
CA LEU A 153 -4.84 9.05 -0.27
C LEU A 153 -4.39 7.73 0.38
N PHE A 154 -5.31 6.99 1.03
CA PHE A 154 -4.99 5.66 1.47
C PHE A 154 -4.72 4.78 0.25
N THR A 155 -3.48 4.34 0.13
CA THR A 155 -3.11 3.28 -0.81
C THR A 155 -3.78 2.01 -0.33
N PRO A 156 -4.66 1.39 -1.14
CA PRO A 156 -5.26 0.11 -0.79
C PRO A 156 -4.16 -0.91 -0.52
N ASN A 157 -4.32 -1.68 0.54
CA ASN A 157 -3.42 -2.79 0.80
C ASN A 157 -3.87 -3.99 -0.06
N PRO A 158 -3.06 -4.46 -1.03
CA PRO A 158 -3.44 -5.60 -1.86
C PRO A 158 -3.54 -6.92 -1.07
N ASP A 159 -2.96 -6.96 0.13
CA ASP A 159 -2.99 -8.13 1.02
C ASP A 159 -4.23 -8.14 1.93
N TYR A 160 -5.11 -7.14 1.84
CA TYR A 160 -6.32 -7.05 2.65
C TYR A 160 -7.39 -8.02 2.16
N HIS A 161 -8.02 -8.71 3.11
CA HIS A 161 -9.16 -9.58 2.87
C HIS A 161 -10.26 -9.20 3.84
N ASP A 162 -11.40 -8.69 3.35
CA ASP A 162 -12.55 -8.31 4.19
C ASP A 162 -13.21 -9.53 4.85
N GLU A 163 -13.10 -10.71 4.22
CA GLU A 163 -13.62 -11.98 4.71
C GLU A 163 -13.05 -12.36 6.09
N GLY A 164 -13.88 -12.15 7.12
CA GLY A 164 -13.67 -12.67 8.49
C GLY A 164 -13.57 -11.60 9.58
N TYR A 165 -13.63 -10.32 9.23
CA TYR A 165 -13.54 -9.25 10.22
C TYR A 165 -14.86 -8.49 10.44
N ASP A 166 -15.84 -8.67 9.57
CA ASP A 166 -17.15 -8.04 9.71
C ASP A 166 -17.86 -8.51 10.98
N GLY A 167 -18.32 -7.53 11.77
CA GLY A 167 -18.96 -7.78 13.06
C GLY A 167 -17.98 -7.95 14.23
N ALA A 168 -16.67 -7.80 14.02
CA ALA A 168 -15.72 -7.72 15.11
C ALA A 168 -16.07 -6.55 16.04
N THR A 169 -15.92 -6.77 17.34
CA THR A 169 -16.25 -5.78 18.37
C THR A 169 -15.04 -5.49 19.24
N VAL A 170 -14.89 -4.23 19.62
CA VAL A 170 -13.88 -3.83 20.60
C VAL A 170 -14.35 -4.31 21.97
N GLN A 171 -13.43 -4.93 22.71
CA GLN A 171 -13.70 -5.45 24.04
C GLN A 171 -13.54 -4.36 25.11
N THR A 172 -14.30 -4.47 26.18
CA THR A 172 -14.36 -3.50 27.29
C THR A 172 -14.29 -4.23 28.62
N SER A 173 -14.38 -3.52 29.75
CA SER A 173 -14.44 -4.17 31.07
C SER A 173 -15.65 -5.09 31.28
N ALA A 174 -16.60 -5.15 30.34
CA ALA A 174 -17.68 -6.12 30.34
C ALA A 174 -17.19 -7.56 30.09
N ASP A 175 -16.06 -7.72 29.40
CA ASP A 175 -15.38 -9.01 29.27
C ASP A 175 -14.59 -9.31 30.55
N ALA A 176 -14.78 -10.52 31.09
CA ALA A 176 -14.20 -10.90 32.38
C ALA A 176 -12.67 -11.00 32.34
N ASP A 177 -12.08 -11.40 31.21
CA ASP A 177 -10.63 -11.43 31.07
C ASP A 177 -10.08 -10.01 30.87
N VAL A 178 -10.79 -9.15 30.14
CA VAL A 178 -10.42 -7.72 30.04
C VAL A 178 -10.45 -7.04 31.41
N ALA A 179 -11.44 -7.33 32.27
CA ALA A 179 -11.50 -6.78 33.63
C ALA A 179 -10.25 -7.14 34.46
N VAL A 180 -9.68 -8.33 34.26
CA VAL A 180 -8.42 -8.74 34.91
C VAL A 180 -7.22 -8.01 34.26
N LEU A 181 -7.17 -7.94 32.93
CA LEU A 181 -6.09 -7.25 32.20
C LEU A 181 -6.05 -5.74 32.49
N ALA A 182 -7.22 -5.15 32.80
CA ALA A 182 -7.44 -3.73 33.05
C ALA A 182 -7.51 -3.36 34.54
N ALA A 183 -7.07 -4.25 35.44
CA ALA A 183 -7.08 -3.98 36.89
C ALA A 183 -6.32 -2.69 37.24
N SER A 184 -6.93 -1.87 38.12
CA SER A 184 -6.37 -0.58 38.55
C SER A 184 -5.13 -0.70 39.43
N ASP A 185 -4.95 -1.84 40.09
CA ASP A 185 -3.70 -2.24 40.75
C ASP A 185 -3.22 -3.56 40.16
N PRO A 186 -2.46 -3.54 39.05
CA PRO A 186 -1.95 -4.75 38.40
C PRO A 186 -1.12 -5.62 39.35
N GLY A 187 -0.50 -5.02 40.38
CA GLY A 187 0.30 -5.73 41.38
C GLY A 187 -0.50 -6.78 42.15
N THR A 188 -1.80 -6.54 42.36
CA THR A 188 -2.70 -7.47 43.06
C THR A 188 -3.14 -8.66 42.21
N VAL A 189 -3.05 -8.55 40.88
CA VAL A 189 -3.50 -9.58 39.92
C VAL A 189 -2.37 -10.11 39.03
N LEU A 190 -1.10 -9.81 39.34
CA LEU A 190 0.05 -10.25 38.54
C LEU A 190 0.03 -11.75 38.23
N GLY A 191 -0.39 -12.61 39.17
CA GLY A 191 -0.48 -14.05 38.96
C GLY A 191 -1.52 -14.48 37.92
N ASP A 192 -2.52 -13.64 37.68
CA ASP A 192 -3.69 -13.95 36.84
C ASP A 192 -3.61 -13.31 35.44
N LEU A 193 -2.83 -12.24 35.27
CA LEU A 193 -2.70 -11.49 34.01
C LEU A 193 -2.35 -12.38 32.81
N GLN A 194 -1.38 -13.28 32.97
CA GLN A 194 -0.98 -14.18 31.88
C GLN A 194 -2.10 -15.15 31.51
N ASN A 195 -2.79 -15.71 32.50
CA ASN A 195 -3.90 -16.65 32.26
C ASN A 195 -5.10 -15.95 31.62
N ALA A 196 -5.43 -14.73 32.07
CA ALA A 196 -6.45 -13.90 31.46
C ALA A 196 -6.12 -13.58 30.01
N ALA A 197 -4.88 -13.19 29.70
CA ALA A 197 -4.44 -12.93 28.33
C ALA A 197 -4.56 -14.17 27.43
N VAL A 198 -4.22 -15.35 27.93
CA VAL A 198 -4.38 -16.61 27.18
C VAL A 198 -5.86 -16.89 26.90
N ARG A 199 -6.74 -16.77 27.89
CA ARG A 199 -8.19 -16.99 27.68
C ARG A 199 -8.80 -15.95 26.75
N PHE A 200 -8.45 -14.68 26.93
CA PHE A 200 -8.83 -13.59 26.04
C PHE A 200 -8.44 -13.89 24.60
N MET A 201 -7.17 -14.21 24.33
CA MET A 201 -6.70 -14.51 22.98
C MET A 201 -7.26 -15.82 22.41
N ASN A 202 -7.67 -16.77 23.26
CA ASN A 202 -8.37 -17.96 22.80
C ASN A 202 -9.81 -17.66 22.35
N GLY A 203 -10.50 -16.75 23.04
CA GLY A 203 -11.87 -16.32 22.70
C GLY A 203 -11.91 -15.30 21.55
N HIS A 204 -10.95 -14.38 21.51
CA HIS A 204 -10.98 -13.18 20.67
C HIS A 204 -9.84 -13.10 19.64
N GLY A 205 -8.86 -14.00 19.70
CA GLY A 205 -7.73 -13.99 18.76
C GLY A 205 -8.04 -14.62 17.40
N GLU A 206 -9.16 -15.34 17.24
CA GLU A 206 -9.48 -16.09 16.01
C GLU A 206 -9.70 -15.18 14.81
N THR A 207 -10.36 -14.03 14.99
CA THR A 207 -10.61 -13.09 13.90
C THR A 207 -9.33 -12.51 13.33
N THR A 208 -8.24 -12.43 14.12
CA THR A 208 -6.95 -11.93 13.63
C THR A 208 -6.14 -12.91 12.78
N LYS A 209 -6.57 -14.16 12.57
CA LYS A 209 -5.77 -15.22 11.90
C LYS A 209 -4.30 -15.31 12.36
N THR A 210 -3.97 -14.82 13.56
CA THR A 210 -2.59 -14.76 14.09
C THR A 210 -2.11 -16.16 14.52
N THR A 211 -1.82 -17.01 13.53
CA THR A 211 -1.24 -18.35 13.74
C THR A 211 0.12 -18.27 14.45
N ARG A 212 0.85 -17.15 14.35
CA ARG A 212 2.07 -16.90 15.15
C ARG A 212 1.81 -16.84 16.66
N PHE A 213 0.68 -16.31 17.12
CA PHE A 213 0.36 -16.19 18.54
C PHE A 213 -0.19 -17.50 19.11
N ARG A 214 -1.07 -18.19 18.36
CA ARG A 214 -1.52 -19.56 18.70
C ARG A 214 -0.33 -20.51 18.81
N GLY A 215 0.61 -20.46 17.88
CA GLY A 215 1.82 -21.28 17.91
C GLY A 215 2.69 -20.97 19.13
N ALA A 216 3.01 -19.71 19.40
CA ALA A 216 3.88 -19.34 20.52
C ALA A 216 3.24 -19.59 21.89
N VAL A 217 1.97 -19.24 22.08
CA VAL A 217 1.26 -19.40 23.37
C VAL A 217 0.90 -20.85 23.65
N VAL A 218 0.47 -21.63 22.64
CA VAL A 218 0.20 -23.07 22.83
C VAL A 218 1.51 -23.86 22.99
N LEU A 219 2.59 -23.52 22.28
CA LEU A 219 3.91 -24.13 22.54
C LEU A 219 4.45 -23.73 23.93
N LEU A 220 4.24 -22.50 24.38
CA LEU A 220 4.72 -22.04 25.69
C LEU A 220 3.90 -22.62 26.84
N ALA A 221 2.57 -22.72 26.72
CA ALA A 221 1.70 -23.42 27.67
C ALA A 221 2.00 -24.94 27.74
N ALA A 222 2.31 -25.56 26.60
CA ALA A 222 2.79 -26.94 26.57
C ALA A 222 4.19 -27.09 27.18
N CYS A 223 5.09 -26.12 26.98
CA CYS A 223 6.45 -26.13 27.52
C CYS A 223 6.51 -25.83 29.03
N SER A 224 5.67 -24.96 29.57
CA SER A 224 5.54 -24.70 31.01
C SER A 224 4.89 -25.89 31.73
N SER A 225 3.93 -26.57 31.10
CA SER A 225 3.38 -27.84 31.58
C SER A 225 4.43 -28.98 31.56
N LEU A 226 5.33 -29.01 30.58
CA LEU A 226 6.46 -29.95 30.53
C LEU A 226 7.57 -29.64 31.55
N ARG A 227 7.76 -28.37 31.96
CA ARG A 227 8.66 -28.01 33.06
C ARG A 227 8.14 -28.50 34.42
N GLN A 228 6.82 -28.56 34.62
CA GLN A 228 6.24 -29.17 35.82
C GLN A 228 6.47 -30.69 35.88
N PHE A 229 6.53 -31.37 34.73
CA PHE A 229 6.84 -32.81 34.66
C PHE A 229 8.33 -33.15 34.87
N ARG A 230 9.23 -32.18 34.70
CA ARG A 230 10.68 -32.36 34.93
C ARG A 230 11.10 -32.36 36.40
N SER A 231 10.17 -32.16 37.34
CA SER A 231 10.42 -32.28 38.78
C SER A 231 10.42 -33.73 39.30
N ARG A 232 10.18 -34.73 38.43
CA ARG A 232 10.30 -36.16 38.79
C ARG A 232 11.45 -36.83 38.04
N GLY A 233 12.58 -36.98 38.74
CA GLY A 233 13.55 -38.08 38.70
C GLY A 233 14.16 -38.56 37.36
N PRO A 234 15.45 -38.90 37.31
CA PRO A 234 16.12 -39.26 36.06
C PRO A 234 15.80 -40.70 35.66
N ILE A 235 15.15 -40.89 34.51
CA ILE A 235 15.19 -42.17 33.77
C ILE A 235 16.09 -42.00 32.54
N LYS A 236 16.89 -43.03 32.32
CA LYS A 236 18.15 -43.11 31.58
C LYS A 236 18.13 -42.54 30.16
N ARG A 237 19.25 -41.88 29.84
CA ARG A 237 19.73 -41.55 28.49
C ARG A 237 19.85 -42.82 27.64
N GLU A 238 19.18 -42.84 26.48
CA GLU A 238 19.67 -43.42 25.23
C GLU A 238 18.67 -43.09 24.10
N ALA A 239 19.04 -42.17 23.19
CA ALA A 239 18.64 -42.20 21.77
C ALA A 239 19.16 -40.97 21.00
N LYS A 240 20.21 -41.24 20.21
CA LYS A 240 20.52 -40.76 18.85
C LYS A 240 20.24 -39.31 18.43
N GLU A 241 21.33 -38.65 18.05
CA GLU A 241 21.38 -37.59 17.04
C GLU A 241 20.50 -37.95 15.82
N LYS A 242 19.49 -37.10 15.56
CA LYS A 242 18.91 -36.92 14.24
C LYS A 242 19.10 -35.45 13.86
N THR A 243 19.87 -35.25 12.81
CA THR A 243 19.94 -34.01 12.04
C THR A 243 18.52 -33.55 11.71
N VAL A 244 18.19 -32.31 12.11
CA VAL A 244 16.87 -31.71 11.89
C VAL A 244 16.70 -31.46 10.40
N ALA A 245 16.00 -32.36 9.71
CA ALA A 245 15.47 -32.08 8.39
C ALA A 245 14.46 -30.94 8.53
N LEU A 246 14.73 -29.83 7.83
CA LEU A 246 13.77 -28.72 7.74
C LEU A 246 12.45 -29.25 7.17
N THR A 247 11.37 -29.03 7.91
CA THR A 247 10.03 -29.48 7.51
C THR A 247 9.59 -28.78 6.21
N PRO A 248 8.71 -29.39 5.40
CA PRO A 248 8.17 -28.77 4.19
C PRO A 248 7.62 -27.34 4.39
N GLY A 249 7.11 -27.03 5.59
CA GLY A 249 6.63 -25.69 5.95
C GLY A 249 7.73 -24.62 6.04
N LEU A 250 8.95 -24.97 6.47
CA LEU A 250 10.05 -24.00 6.53
C LEU A 250 10.60 -23.66 5.13
N LYS A 251 10.49 -24.61 4.18
CA LYS A 251 10.85 -24.41 2.78
C LYS A 251 9.86 -23.48 2.05
N ALA A 252 8.59 -23.50 2.45
CA ALA A 252 7.54 -22.59 1.96
C ALA A 252 7.67 -21.16 2.52
N MET A 253 8.22 -20.99 3.72
CA MET A 253 8.48 -19.66 4.30
C MET A 253 9.60 -18.89 3.60
N CYS A 254 10.65 -19.58 3.14
CA CYS A 254 11.79 -18.91 2.50
C CYS A 254 11.49 -18.36 1.09
N SER A 255 10.45 -18.83 0.40
CA SER A 255 10.03 -18.29 -0.90
C SER A 255 9.23 -16.98 -0.84
N ILE A 256 8.79 -16.57 0.35
CA ILE A 256 7.91 -15.39 0.56
C ILE A 256 8.73 -14.10 0.76
N ILE A 257 9.99 -14.20 1.19
CA ILE A 257 10.79 -13.06 1.69
C ILE A 257 11.39 -12.20 0.54
N SER A 258 11.24 -12.60 -0.71
CA SER A 258 11.50 -11.74 -1.87
C SER A 258 10.76 -12.35 -3.06
N PRO A 259 9.56 -11.86 -3.44
CA PRO A 259 8.91 -12.39 -4.61
C PRO A 259 9.83 -12.10 -5.79
N ARG A 260 10.45 -13.15 -6.33
CA ARG A 260 11.13 -13.02 -7.62
C ARG A 260 10.06 -12.54 -8.59
N LEU A 261 10.21 -11.31 -9.10
CA LEU A 261 9.30 -10.77 -10.11
C LEU A 261 9.14 -11.81 -11.20
N ALA A 262 7.91 -12.13 -11.55
CA ALA A 262 7.64 -13.11 -12.59
C ALA A 262 8.25 -12.60 -13.91
N PRO A 263 8.90 -13.45 -14.71
CA PRO A 263 9.33 -13.01 -16.03
C PRO A 263 8.10 -12.70 -16.87
N TRP A 264 8.12 -11.56 -17.55
CA TRP A 264 7.11 -11.21 -18.55
C TRP A 264 7.01 -12.33 -19.60
N GLN A 265 5.79 -12.80 -19.86
CA GLN A 265 5.44 -13.79 -20.88
C GLN A 265 5.13 -13.13 -22.24
N TYR A 266 5.77 -13.60 -23.30
CA TYR A 266 5.49 -13.13 -24.67
C TYR A 266 4.23 -13.76 -25.30
N GLY A 267 3.53 -14.65 -24.58
CA GLY A 267 2.39 -15.43 -25.08
C GLY A 267 2.77 -16.56 -26.04
N GLY A 268 1.80 -17.40 -26.41
CA GLY A 268 1.95 -18.35 -27.50
C GLY A 268 2.44 -19.77 -27.14
N LYS A 269 2.16 -20.31 -25.94
CA LYS A 269 2.28 -21.77 -25.72
C LYS A 269 1.24 -22.52 -26.56
N GLN A 270 1.64 -22.93 -27.77
CA GLN A 270 0.76 -23.49 -28.83
C GLN A 270 0.09 -24.83 -28.50
N ASN A 271 0.50 -25.54 -27.45
CA ASN A 271 0.10 -26.94 -27.24
C ASN A 271 -1.11 -27.13 -26.32
N HIS A 272 -1.68 -26.06 -25.79
CA HIS A 272 -2.88 -26.14 -24.97
C HIS A 272 -3.95 -25.32 -25.66
N GLY A 273 -5.03 -25.98 -26.13
CA GLY A 273 -6.19 -25.27 -26.66
C GLY A 273 -6.59 -24.16 -25.70
N CYS A 274 -6.89 -22.97 -26.24
CA CYS A 274 -7.17 -21.81 -25.40
C CYS A 274 -8.35 -22.14 -24.48
N PRO A 275 -8.18 -22.03 -23.16
CA PRO A 275 -9.28 -22.27 -22.24
C PRO A 275 -10.48 -21.40 -22.63
N PHE A 276 -11.69 -21.97 -22.61
CA PHE A 276 -12.91 -21.17 -22.80
C PHE A 276 -13.00 -19.99 -21.82
N SER A 277 -12.36 -20.10 -20.65
CA SER A 277 -12.25 -19.01 -19.67
C SER A 277 -11.43 -17.81 -20.15
N CYS A 278 -10.61 -17.98 -21.18
CA CYS A 278 -9.82 -16.90 -21.80
C CYS A 278 -10.55 -16.28 -23.01
N HIS A 279 -11.74 -16.78 -23.38
CA HIS A 279 -12.58 -16.25 -24.47
C HIS A 279 -13.60 -15.21 -24.00
N SER A 280 -13.47 -14.68 -22.78
CA SER A 280 -14.36 -13.62 -22.33
C SER A 280 -14.37 -12.46 -23.32
N ASP A 281 -15.51 -11.79 -23.45
CA ASP A 281 -15.65 -10.64 -24.33
C ASP A 281 -14.48 -9.67 -24.10
N PHE A 282 -13.63 -9.49 -25.12
CA PHE A 282 -12.42 -8.65 -25.08
C PHE A 282 -12.75 -7.17 -24.91
N THR A 283 -14.03 -6.82 -24.97
CA THR A 283 -14.53 -5.49 -24.62
C THR A 283 -14.86 -5.35 -23.13
N SER A 284 -14.99 -6.47 -22.41
CA SER A 284 -15.22 -6.47 -20.97
C SER A 284 -13.91 -6.30 -20.19
N LYS A 285 -13.88 -5.39 -19.22
CA LYS A 285 -12.75 -5.22 -18.27
C LYS A 285 -12.72 -6.32 -17.20
N THR A 286 -13.09 -7.54 -17.56
CA THR A 286 -13.12 -8.64 -16.60
C THR A 286 -11.69 -9.17 -16.46
N PRO A 287 -11.12 -9.24 -15.24
CA PRO A 287 -9.77 -9.75 -15.04
C PRO A 287 -9.62 -11.16 -15.61
N TYR A 288 -8.49 -11.42 -16.25
CA TYR A 288 -8.26 -12.73 -16.82
C TYR A 288 -7.85 -13.74 -15.74
N PRO A 289 -8.26 -15.00 -15.86
CA PRO A 289 -7.64 -16.07 -15.10
C PRO A 289 -6.11 -16.10 -15.33
N PRO A 290 -5.28 -16.37 -14.31
CA PRO A 290 -3.82 -16.34 -14.43
C PRO A 290 -3.26 -17.20 -15.59
N GLN A 291 -3.89 -18.32 -15.92
CA GLN A 291 -3.48 -19.17 -17.05
C GLN A 291 -3.57 -18.48 -18.43
N CYS A 292 -4.34 -17.39 -18.55
CA CYS A 292 -4.44 -16.65 -19.81
C CYS A 292 -3.17 -15.81 -20.08
N GLU A 293 -2.35 -15.51 -19.06
CA GLU A 293 -1.07 -14.80 -19.24
C GLU A 293 -0.09 -15.61 -20.12
N GLU A 294 -0.06 -16.93 -19.97
CA GLU A 294 0.79 -17.79 -20.80
C GLU A 294 0.30 -17.87 -22.26
N THR A 295 -1.02 -17.69 -22.45
CA THR A 295 -1.67 -17.76 -23.76
C THR A 295 -1.50 -16.47 -24.53
N PHE A 296 -1.89 -15.34 -23.93
CA PHE A 296 -1.92 -14.03 -24.59
C PHE A 296 -0.66 -13.19 -24.36
N GLY A 297 0.13 -13.50 -23.33
CA GLY A 297 1.26 -12.69 -22.89
C GLY A 297 0.89 -11.66 -21.84
N THR A 298 1.87 -11.23 -21.06
CA THR A 298 1.70 -10.35 -19.89
C THR A 298 1.06 -9.01 -20.22
N GLU A 299 1.29 -8.44 -21.40
CA GLU A 299 0.72 -7.11 -21.71
C GLU A 299 -0.79 -7.18 -21.91
N ILE A 300 -1.28 -8.15 -22.70
CA ILE A 300 -2.72 -8.35 -22.90
C ILE A 300 -3.36 -8.77 -21.59
N PHE A 301 -2.68 -9.64 -20.83
CA PHE A 301 -3.12 -10.05 -19.51
C PHE A 301 -3.32 -8.84 -18.59
N CYS A 302 -2.26 -8.06 -18.36
CA CYS A 302 -2.31 -6.91 -17.47
C CYS A 302 -3.26 -5.81 -17.94
N SER A 303 -3.47 -5.62 -19.25
CA SER A 303 -4.41 -4.59 -19.73
C SER A 303 -5.89 -4.88 -19.42
N HIS A 304 -6.20 -6.09 -18.96
CA HIS A 304 -7.54 -6.50 -18.51
C HIS A 304 -7.65 -6.59 -16.98
N GLU A 305 -6.55 -6.37 -16.25
CA GLU A 305 -6.60 -6.24 -14.80
C GLU A 305 -7.19 -4.88 -14.41
N ASN A 306 -7.73 -4.80 -13.19
CA ASN A 306 -8.28 -3.55 -12.66
C ASN A 306 -7.24 -2.43 -12.58
N ASP A 307 -5.98 -2.81 -12.31
CA ASP A 307 -4.82 -1.94 -12.29
C ASP A 307 -3.68 -2.59 -13.08
N ASP A 308 -3.57 -2.18 -14.34
CA ASP A 308 -2.57 -2.73 -15.26
C ASP A 308 -1.14 -2.43 -14.81
N TRP A 309 -0.93 -1.35 -14.04
CA TRP A 309 0.37 -0.93 -13.55
C TRP A 309 0.82 -1.78 -12.37
N VAL A 310 -0.07 -2.04 -11.40
CA VAL A 310 0.20 -2.99 -10.31
C VAL A 310 0.53 -4.36 -10.89
N CYS A 311 -0.24 -4.82 -11.88
CA CYS A 311 0.06 -6.04 -12.61
C CYS A 311 1.47 -6.01 -13.21
N LEU A 312 1.81 -5.02 -14.03
CA LEU A 312 3.12 -4.95 -14.68
C LEU A 312 4.29 -4.80 -13.70
N SER A 313 4.10 -4.07 -12.59
CA SER A 313 5.14 -3.84 -11.56
C SER A 313 5.61 -5.14 -10.89
N GLN A 314 4.77 -6.17 -10.90
CA GLN A 314 5.09 -7.52 -10.39
C GLN A 314 5.87 -8.37 -11.40
N ARG A 315 6.10 -7.88 -12.63
CA ARG A 315 6.87 -8.57 -13.65
C ARG A 315 8.22 -7.92 -13.93
N ARG A 316 9.20 -8.74 -14.30
CA ARG A 316 10.45 -8.26 -14.89
C ARG A 316 10.25 -8.09 -16.38
N ALA A 317 10.25 -6.84 -16.85
CA ALA A 317 10.21 -6.55 -18.27
C ALA A 317 11.39 -7.22 -19.00
N PRO A 318 11.15 -7.81 -20.18
CA PRO A 318 12.20 -8.48 -20.90
C PRO A 318 13.07 -7.44 -21.61
N ARG A 319 14.30 -7.82 -21.98
CA ARG A 319 15.14 -6.93 -22.81
C ARG A 319 14.44 -6.70 -24.14
N PHE A 320 14.44 -5.46 -24.60
CA PHE A 320 13.89 -5.09 -25.90
C PHE A 320 14.67 -5.86 -26.99
N VAL A 321 13.96 -6.71 -27.74
CA VAL A 321 14.54 -7.47 -28.83
C VAL A 321 14.25 -6.69 -30.12
N ASP A 322 15.22 -5.89 -30.58
CA ASP A 322 15.14 -5.11 -31.84
C ASP A 322 15.01 -6.02 -33.07
N GLN A 323 15.44 -7.28 -32.95
CA GLN A 323 15.41 -8.21 -34.06
C GLN A 323 13.99 -8.70 -34.28
N LYS A 324 13.53 -8.62 -35.54
CA LYS A 324 12.53 -9.55 -36.08
C LYS A 324 12.99 -10.96 -35.69
N LEU A 325 12.42 -11.53 -34.63
CA LEU A 325 12.62 -12.93 -34.32
C LEU A 325 12.19 -13.66 -35.59
N LYS A 326 13.10 -14.39 -36.26
CA LYS A 326 12.80 -15.13 -37.49
C LYS A 326 11.59 -16.08 -37.32
N SER A 327 11.21 -16.35 -36.08
CA SER A 327 10.07 -17.14 -35.64
C SER A 327 8.78 -16.35 -35.36
N CYS A 328 8.69 -15.05 -35.66
CA CYS A 328 7.44 -14.28 -35.65
C CYS A 328 6.51 -14.76 -36.79
N THR A 329 6.17 -16.04 -36.75
CA THR A 329 5.24 -16.68 -37.66
C THR A 329 3.86 -16.49 -37.08
N LYS A 330 2.98 -15.84 -37.84
CA LYS A 330 1.53 -15.94 -37.63
C LYS A 330 1.20 -17.43 -37.53
N SER A 331 0.89 -17.92 -36.34
CA SER A 331 0.45 -19.30 -36.16
C SER A 331 -0.80 -19.49 -37.01
N ARG A 332 -0.78 -20.44 -37.94
CA ARG A 332 -1.89 -20.75 -38.86
C ARG A 332 -3.00 -21.59 -38.22
N ALA A 333 -2.99 -21.79 -36.90
CA ALA A 333 -3.97 -22.65 -36.23
C ALA A 333 -5.27 -21.88 -35.93
N PHE A 334 -6.36 -22.35 -36.53
CA PHE A 334 -7.59 -21.61 -36.80
C PHE A 334 -8.55 -21.44 -35.62
N ASP A 335 -8.19 -21.83 -34.38
CA ASP A 335 -9.18 -21.85 -33.28
C ASP A 335 -8.86 -20.99 -32.07
N CYS A 336 -7.67 -20.39 -31.97
CA CYS A 336 -7.36 -19.47 -30.85
C CYS A 336 -6.46 -18.29 -31.25
N LEU A 337 -6.68 -17.78 -32.46
CA LEU A 337 -6.18 -16.50 -32.97
C LEU A 337 -4.71 -16.52 -33.41
N ASN A 338 -4.37 -15.59 -34.31
CA ASN A 338 -3.01 -15.21 -34.67
C ASN A 338 -2.32 -14.55 -33.46
N THR A 339 -2.17 -15.28 -32.35
CA THR A 339 -1.32 -14.87 -31.24
C THR A 339 0.11 -14.91 -31.76
N GLU A 340 0.60 -13.73 -32.12
CA GLU A 340 2.01 -13.55 -32.39
C GLU A 340 2.76 -13.94 -31.11
N ASN A 341 3.78 -14.79 -31.22
CA ASN A 341 4.84 -14.89 -30.20
C ASN A 341 5.68 -13.60 -30.09
N CYS A 342 5.14 -12.50 -30.60
CA CYS A 342 5.71 -11.18 -30.66
C CYS A 342 4.92 -10.23 -29.73
N VAL A 343 3.86 -10.67 -29.03
CA VAL A 343 3.24 -9.87 -27.96
C VAL A 343 4.30 -9.54 -26.92
N GLY A 344 4.65 -8.26 -26.78
CA GLY A 344 5.84 -7.86 -26.00
C GLY A 344 6.99 -7.25 -26.81
N THR A 345 7.01 -7.38 -28.14
CA THR A 345 8.12 -6.96 -29.01
C THR A 345 7.92 -5.60 -29.67
N GLU A 346 8.97 -5.06 -30.31
CA GLU A 346 8.88 -3.87 -31.16
C GLU A 346 7.87 -4.03 -32.30
N GLN A 347 7.84 -5.20 -32.95
CA GLN A 347 6.93 -5.46 -34.06
C GLN A 347 5.48 -5.32 -33.59
N TRP A 348 5.15 -5.93 -32.44
CA TRP A 348 3.83 -5.80 -31.83
C TRP A 348 3.48 -4.36 -31.46
N CYS A 349 4.45 -3.57 -30.98
CA CYS A 349 4.24 -2.14 -30.76
C CYS A 349 4.11 -1.34 -32.07
N SER A 350 4.73 -1.80 -33.16
CA SER A 350 4.75 -1.10 -34.46
C SER A 350 3.52 -1.40 -35.32
N ASP A 351 2.86 -2.55 -35.09
CA ASP A 351 1.78 -3.02 -35.92
C ASP A 351 0.57 -2.06 -35.89
N GLY A 352 -0.03 -1.84 -37.08
CA GLY A 352 -1.04 -0.80 -37.32
C GLY A 352 -2.41 -1.07 -36.68
N TYR A 353 -3.41 -0.28 -37.06
CA TYR A 353 -4.78 -0.29 -36.48
C TYR A 353 -5.53 -1.63 -36.63
N ASN A 354 -5.14 -2.47 -37.59
CA ASN A 354 -5.73 -3.81 -37.81
C ASN A 354 -4.90 -4.94 -37.16
N SER A 355 -4.13 -4.62 -36.12
CA SER A 355 -3.24 -5.57 -35.46
C SER A 355 -3.90 -6.30 -34.30
N THR A 356 -3.34 -7.45 -33.94
CA THR A 356 -3.69 -8.18 -32.71
C THR A 356 -3.47 -7.32 -31.46
N ARG A 357 -2.72 -6.22 -31.50
CA ARG A 357 -2.73 -5.27 -30.37
C ARG A 357 -4.03 -4.47 -30.33
N ALA A 358 -4.41 -3.83 -31.43
CA ALA A 358 -5.55 -2.93 -31.46
C ALA A 358 -6.88 -3.62 -31.13
N THR A 359 -7.00 -4.92 -31.44
CA THR A 359 -8.19 -5.70 -31.14
C THR A 359 -8.20 -6.27 -29.71
N TRP A 360 -7.04 -6.51 -29.09
CA TRP A 360 -6.93 -7.32 -27.86
C TRP A 360 -6.26 -6.59 -26.70
N SER A 361 -5.86 -5.34 -26.88
CA SER A 361 -5.22 -4.55 -25.86
C SER A 361 -5.71 -3.12 -25.91
N THR A 362 -5.98 -2.55 -24.74
CA THR A 362 -6.28 -1.13 -24.56
C THR A 362 -5.02 -0.25 -24.63
N VAL A 363 -3.84 -0.88 -24.71
CA VAL A 363 -2.55 -0.19 -24.72
C VAL A 363 -2.30 0.45 -26.09
N SER A 364 -2.16 1.78 -26.10
CA SER A 364 -1.87 2.52 -27.32
C SER A 364 -0.47 2.21 -27.87
N ARG A 365 -0.22 2.59 -29.12
CA ARG A 365 1.11 2.44 -29.73
C ARG A 365 2.19 3.14 -28.93
N GLU A 366 1.92 4.37 -28.55
CA GLU A 366 2.83 5.24 -27.82
C GLU A 366 3.06 4.70 -26.42
N GLN A 367 2.00 4.21 -25.75
CA GLN A 367 2.09 3.58 -24.42
C GLN A 367 2.90 2.28 -24.46
N CYS A 368 2.69 1.44 -25.49
CA CYS A 368 3.44 0.21 -25.72
C CYS A 368 4.96 0.47 -25.82
N PHE A 369 5.35 1.47 -26.60
CA PHE A 369 6.75 1.87 -26.74
C PHE A 369 7.32 2.53 -25.48
N ARG A 370 6.53 3.39 -24.81
CA ARG A 370 6.92 4.02 -23.53
C ARG A 370 7.25 2.98 -22.46
N ARG A 371 6.40 1.96 -22.29
CA ARG A 371 6.59 0.86 -21.32
C ARG A 371 7.85 0.03 -21.56
N ARG A 372 8.37 0.05 -22.78
CA ARG A 372 9.52 -0.76 -23.20
C ARG A 372 10.82 0.04 -23.28
N GLY A 373 10.78 1.33 -22.93
CA GLY A 373 11.96 2.17 -22.88
C GLY A 373 12.68 2.26 -24.22
N ARG A 374 11.96 2.15 -25.35
CA ARG A 374 12.57 2.43 -26.66
C ARG A 374 13.13 3.84 -26.55
N LYS A 375 14.46 3.96 -26.66
CA LYS A 375 15.13 5.25 -26.75
C LYS A 375 14.47 5.97 -27.91
N ASP A 376 13.72 7.02 -27.60
CA ASP A 376 13.48 8.05 -28.60
C ASP A 376 14.88 8.45 -29.08
N PRO A 377 15.22 8.30 -30.37
CA PRO A 377 16.54 8.65 -30.87
C PRO A 377 16.90 10.12 -30.61
N ASN A 378 15.90 10.96 -30.29
CA ASN A 378 16.07 12.34 -29.89
C ASN A 378 16.04 12.56 -28.37
N ALA A 379 15.68 11.55 -27.56
CA ALA A 379 15.75 11.67 -26.11
C ALA A 379 17.20 11.62 -25.66
N VAL A 380 17.60 12.69 -24.97
CA VAL A 380 18.92 12.85 -24.35
C VAL A 380 19.24 11.66 -23.44
N CYS A 381 18.26 11.22 -22.63
CA CYS A 381 18.34 9.96 -21.91
C CYS A 381 16.97 9.32 -21.70
N SER A 382 16.97 7.99 -21.49
CA SER A 382 15.76 7.20 -21.25
C SER A 382 15.46 6.98 -19.77
N THR A 383 16.43 7.23 -18.89
CA THR A 383 16.37 6.89 -17.47
C THR A 383 17.08 7.97 -16.67
N ILE A 384 16.51 8.35 -15.53
CA ILE A 384 17.03 9.36 -14.62
C ILE A 384 17.35 8.74 -13.26
N GLU A 385 18.30 9.33 -12.56
CA GLU A 385 18.72 8.94 -11.21
C GLU A 385 18.43 10.03 -10.15
N SER A 386 18.07 11.23 -10.59
CA SER A 386 17.51 12.28 -9.72
C SER A 386 16.49 13.12 -10.48
N LEU A 387 15.57 13.72 -9.73
CA LEU A 387 14.58 14.67 -10.21
C LEU A 387 14.44 15.77 -9.15
N GLU A 388 14.43 17.02 -9.61
CA GLU A 388 14.31 18.23 -8.80
C GLU A 388 13.15 19.06 -9.36
N VAL A 389 12.38 19.69 -8.47
CA VAL A 389 11.33 20.64 -8.81
C VAL A 389 11.69 22.02 -8.28
N GLY A 390 11.74 23.00 -9.17
CA GLY A 390 11.80 24.42 -8.82
C GLY A 390 10.43 25.07 -8.99
N PHE A 391 9.98 25.77 -7.96
CA PHE A 391 8.69 26.43 -7.88
C PHE A 391 8.87 27.89 -7.49
N SER A 392 8.08 28.79 -8.07
CA SER A 392 8.01 30.19 -7.62
C SER A 392 6.59 30.75 -7.66
N VAL A 393 6.31 31.63 -6.70
CA VAL A 393 5.15 32.54 -6.75
C VAL A 393 5.53 33.74 -7.61
N ALA A 394 4.56 34.27 -8.35
CA ALA A 394 4.75 35.49 -9.14
C ALA A 394 5.25 36.64 -8.25
N ARG A 395 5.90 37.63 -8.86
CA ARG A 395 6.31 38.88 -8.18
C ARG A 395 5.26 39.97 -8.41
N ASP A 396 5.17 40.91 -7.48
CA ASP A 396 4.22 42.03 -7.50
C ASP A 396 2.75 41.55 -7.55
N LYS A 397 2.47 40.38 -6.96
CA LYS A 397 1.15 39.76 -6.83
C LYS A 397 0.89 39.34 -5.38
N ASP A 398 -0.34 38.90 -5.11
CA ASP A 398 -0.66 38.33 -3.81
C ASP A 398 0.00 36.94 -3.67
N GLY A 399 0.63 36.71 -2.52
CA GLY A 399 1.09 35.37 -2.12
C GLY A 399 -0.10 34.45 -1.79
N SER A 400 0.17 33.30 -1.19
CA SER A 400 -0.87 32.37 -0.75
C SER A 400 -0.87 32.24 0.78
N ASN A 401 -2.04 32.08 1.38
CA ASN A 401 -2.23 31.68 2.77
C ASN A 401 -2.29 30.15 2.94
N ASP A 402 -2.01 29.42 1.87
CA ASP A 402 -2.27 27.99 1.76
C ASP A 402 -0.95 27.20 1.67
N ALA A 403 -1.04 25.89 1.83
CA ALA A 403 0.06 24.97 1.56
C ALA A 403 0.03 24.55 0.10
N ILE A 404 1.13 24.79 -0.61
CA ILE A 404 1.29 24.36 -1.99
C ILE A 404 2.03 23.03 -2.00
N ILE A 405 1.39 22.01 -2.57
CA ILE A 405 1.85 20.63 -2.59
C ILE A 405 2.13 20.22 -4.03
N PHE A 406 3.29 19.63 -4.28
CA PHE A 406 3.64 19.04 -5.57
C PHE A 406 3.32 17.55 -5.58
N SER A 407 2.71 17.10 -6.67
CA SER A 407 2.43 15.69 -6.91
C SER A 407 3.13 15.21 -8.17
N VAL A 408 3.85 14.09 -8.04
CA VAL A 408 4.46 13.37 -9.17
C VAL A 408 4.46 11.87 -8.89
N GLY A 409 4.05 11.07 -9.87
CA GLY A 409 3.80 9.64 -9.65
C GLY A 409 2.83 9.43 -8.48
N ARG A 410 3.28 8.71 -7.44
CA ARG A 410 2.54 8.49 -6.19
C ARG A 410 2.98 9.39 -5.03
N HIS A 411 3.97 10.24 -5.23
CA HIS A 411 4.52 11.08 -4.17
C HIS A 411 3.80 12.43 -4.11
N LEU A 412 3.60 12.89 -2.87
CA LEU A 412 3.08 14.21 -2.53
C LEU A 412 4.10 14.88 -1.62
N MET A 413 4.57 16.06 -2.00
CA MET A 413 5.55 16.82 -1.24
C MET A 413 5.10 18.27 -1.04
N LEU A 414 5.23 18.77 0.18
CA LEU A 414 5.02 20.19 0.46
C LEU A 414 6.12 20.99 -0.25
N LEU A 415 5.75 21.94 -1.11
CA LEU A 415 6.68 22.89 -1.70
C LEU A 415 6.88 24.07 -0.76
N ALA A 416 5.80 24.76 -0.39
CA ALA A 416 5.83 25.93 0.48
C ALA A 416 4.56 26.01 1.34
N GLU A 417 4.72 26.57 2.54
CA GLU A 417 3.63 26.86 3.45
C GLU A 417 3.45 28.38 3.52
N LYS A 418 2.29 28.89 3.13
CA LYS A 418 1.97 30.32 3.09
C LYS A 418 3.01 31.16 2.32
N PRO A 419 3.36 30.78 1.08
CA PRO A 419 4.40 31.48 0.33
C PRO A 419 4.01 32.92 0.06
N LYS A 420 4.96 33.84 0.23
CA LYS A 420 4.80 35.25 -0.08
C LYS A 420 5.02 35.51 -1.57
N ASP A 421 4.64 36.71 -1.99
CA ASP A 421 4.98 37.26 -3.29
C ASP A 421 6.48 37.10 -3.60
N GLY A 422 6.79 36.55 -4.77
CA GLY A 422 8.16 36.31 -5.22
C GLY A 422 8.93 35.19 -4.52
N ASP A 423 8.33 34.47 -3.57
CA ASP A 423 8.96 33.31 -2.94
C ASP A 423 9.30 32.24 -3.99
N SER A 424 10.41 31.55 -3.78
CA SER A 424 10.82 30.43 -4.63
C SER A 424 11.48 29.34 -3.81
N VAL A 425 11.26 28.10 -4.22
CA VAL A 425 11.82 26.91 -3.57
C VAL A 425 12.31 25.93 -4.63
N VAL A 426 13.36 25.20 -4.28
CA VAL A 426 13.88 24.08 -5.07
C VAL A 426 13.93 22.87 -4.14
N LYS A 427 13.36 21.75 -4.58
CA LYS A 427 13.32 20.52 -3.78
C LYS A 427 13.61 19.28 -4.62
N ASP A 428 14.35 18.36 -4.03
CA ASP A 428 14.57 17.02 -4.58
C ASP A 428 13.29 16.18 -4.45
N VAL A 429 12.98 15.42 -5.50
CA VAL A 429 11.92 14.42 -5.52
C VAL A 429 12.51 13.06 -5.18
N ASP A 430 11.97 12.39 -4.15
CA ASP A 430 12.34 11.00 -3.87
C ASP A 430 11.74 10.07 -4.94
N LEU A 431 12.59 9.64 -5.88
CA LEU A 431 12.19 8.72 -6.95
C LEU A 431 11.70 7.35 -6.42
N GLY A 432 12.23 6.91 -5.27
CA GLY A 432 11.81 5.69 -4.59
C GLY A 432 10.38 5.79 -4.09
N GLU A 433 10.02 6.89 -3.45
CA GLU A 433 8.64 7.13 -3.00
C GLU A 433 7.70 7.38 -4.19
N ALA A 434 8.11 8.22 -5.14
CA ALA A 434 7.28 8.60 -6.29
C ALA A 434 6.98 7.43 -7.24
N PHE A 435 7.97 6.57 -7.50
CA PHE A 435 7.91 5.58 -8.57
C PHE A 435 8.30 4.15 -8.14
N GLY A 436 8.68 3.94 -6.88
CA GLY A 436 9.10 2.64 -6.37
C GLY A 436 10.54 2.24 -6.74
N SER A 437 11.35 3.17 -7.28
CA SER A 437 12.70 2.87 -7.74
C SER A 437 13.63 4.08 -7.65
N LYS A 438 14.90 3.86 -7.30
CA LYS A 438 15.94 4.92 -7.29
C LYS A 438 16.36 5.39 -8.69
N THR A 439 16.00 4.63 -9.71
CA THR A 439 16.22 4.98 -11.12
C THR A 439 14.91 4.81 -11.87
N VAL A 440 14.50 5.83 -12.61
CA VAL A 440 13.15 5.89 -13.18
C VAL A 440 13.24 6.15 -14.68
N SER A 441 12.41 5.45 -15.45
CA SER A 441 12.24 5.74 -16.88
C SER A 441 11.73 7.18 -17.02
N LEU A 442 12.37 7.99 -17.86
CA LEU A 442 11.93 9.37 -18.09
C LEU A 442 10.47 9.43 -18.57
N ALA A 443 10.03 8.40 -19.29
CA ALA A 443 8.66 8.24 -19.77
C ALA A 443 7.63 7.97 -18.65
N HIS A 444 8.05 7.68 -17.42
CA HIS A 444 7.17 7.57 -16.25
C HIS A 444 6.98 8.92 -15.54
N VAL A 445 7.81 9.92 -15.83
CA VAL A 445 7.60 11.30 -15.35
C VAL A 445 6.71 12.01 -16.37
N ASP A 446 5.47 11.53 -16.51
CA ASP A 446 4.55 11.94 -17.58
C ASP A 446 3.40 12.84 -17.10
N ARG A 447 3.22 13.02 -15.79
CA ARG A 447 2.28 13.99 -15.23
C ARG A 447 2.76 14.54 -13.91
N ILE A 448 2.54 15.84 -13.72
CA ILE A 448 2.73 16.55 -12.46
C ILE A 448 1.49 17.38 -12.13
N ARG A 449 1.29 17.65 -10.83
CA ARG A 449 0.19 18.49 -10.34
C ARG A 449 0.68 19.41 -9.24
N LEU A 450 0.09 20.60 -9.18
CA LEU A 450 0.13 21.45 -8.00
C LEU A 450 -1.23 21.35 -7.32
N LEU A 451 -1.17 21.02 -6.04
CA LEU A 451 -2.33 20.95 -5.18
C LEU A 451 -2.26 22.09 -4.18
N ASP A 452 -3.42 22.63 -3.86
CA ASP A 452 -3.59 23.74 -2.95
C ASP A 452 -4.39 23.29 -1.73
N LYS A 453 -3.94 23.68 -0.53
CA LYS A 453 -4.54 23.29 0.74
C LYS A 453 -4.67 24.48 1.68
N PRO A 454 -5.88 24.98 1.95
CA PRO A 454 -6.09 26.08 2.86
C PRO A 454 -5.57 25.82 4.28
N ILE A 455 -4.82 26.78 4.84
CA ILE A 455 -4.31 26.71 6.21
C ILE A 455 -4.97 27.77 7.09
N GLY A 456 -6.01 27.36 7.81
CA GLY A 456 -6.68 28.20 8.82
C GLY A 456 -8.15 28.42 8.51
N ASP A 457 -8.53 29.66 8.22
CA ASP A 457 -9.90 30.06 7.90
C ASP A 457 -10.15 29.84 6.38
N PRO A 458 -11.19 29.09 5.98
CA PRO A 458 -11.46 28.78 4.57
C PRO A 458 -11.92 30.02 3.80
N SER A 459 -12.38 31.06 4.49
CA SER A 459 -12.65 32.36 3.87
C SER A 459 -11.39 33.17 3.57
N GLY A 460 -10.23 32.69 4.04
CA GLY A 460 -8.89 33.21 3.73
C GLY A 460 -8.16 32.47 2.61
N ALA A 461 -8.78 31.43 2.01
CA ALA A 461 -8.29 30.82 0.77
C ALA A 461 -8.26 31.92 -0.29
N ASN A 462 -7.07 32.35 -0.64
CA ASN A 462 -6.87 33.50 -1.50
C ASN A 462 -6.28 33.04 -2.82
N ASP A 463 -6.80 33.60 -3.90
CA ASP A 463 -6.19 33.42 -5.20
C ASP A 463 -4.73 33.88 -5.14
N TRP A 464 -3.85 33.09 -5.73
CA TRP A 464 -2.42 33.41 -5.82
C TRP A 464 -1.94 33.22 -7.26
N TYR A 465 -0.74 33.68 -7.57
CA TYR A 465 -0.21 33.60 -8.93
C TYR A 465 1.02 32.69 -8.99
N LEU A 466 0.97 31.66 -9.83
CA LEU A 466 2.09 30.80 -10.14
C LEU A 466 3.10 31.59 -10.99
N GLY A 467 4.25 31.89 -10.40
CA GLY A 467 5.35 32.59 -11.07
C GLY A 467 6.00 31.70 -12.11
N GLY A 468 6.33 30.47 -11.73
CA GLY A 468 6.89 29.48 -12.63
C GLY A 468 7.13 28.13 -11.98
N LEU A 469 7.33 27.14 -12.83
CA LEU A 469 7.67 25.77 -12.47
C LEU A 469 8.76 25.26 -13.42
N ASN A 470 9.81 24.65 -12.87
CA ASN A 470 10.81 23.93 -13.63
C ASN A 470 11.01 22.53 -13.06
N LEU A 471 11.38 21.61 -13.93
CA LEU A 471 11.85 20.28 -13.53
C LEU A 471 13.25 20.08 -14.06
N THR A 472 14.14 19.59 -13.22
CA THR A 472 15.52 19.25 -13.58
C THR A 472 15.76 17.79 -13.25
N ALA A 473 16.35 17.02 -14.16
CA ALA A 473 16.66 15.62 -13.91
C ALA A 473 18.06 15.27 -14.39
N LYS A 474 18.74 14.41 -13.62
CA LYS A 474 20.05 13.88 -13.98
C LYS A 474 19.90 12.51 -14.64
N CYS A 475 20.50 12.35 -15.81
CA CYS A 475 20.46 11.09 -16.54
C CYS A 475 21.24 9.99 -15.82
N HIS A 476 20.64 8.82 -15.69
CA HIS A 476 21.29 7.69 -15.00
C HIS A 476 22.52 7.22 -15.76
N GLY A 477 23.66 7.11 -15.06
CA GLY A 477 24.92 6.67 -15.65
C GLY A 477 25.57 7.68 -16.61
N SER A 478 25.11 8.93 -16.61
CA SER A 478 25.68 10.04 -17.39
C SER A 478 25.86 11.28 -16.49
N SER A 479 26.71 12.22 -16.90
CA SER A 479 26.79 13.55 -16.29
C SER A 479 25.81 14.54 -16.90
N GLU A 480 25.05 14.13 -17.92
CA GLU A 480 24.06 14.98 -18.58
C GLU A 480 22.87 15.30 -17.66
N VAL A 481 22.44 16.55 -17.73
CA VAL A 481 21.28 17.06 -17.01
C VAL A 481 20.29 17.58 -18.05
N ILE A 482 19.03 17.23 -17.86
CA ILE A 482 17.91 17.65 -18.69
C ILE A 482 16.91 18.44 -17.86
N ALA A 483 16.18 19.34 -18.49
CA ALA A 483 15.13 20.09 -17.80
C ALA A 483 13.92 20.40 -18.68
N ILE A 484 12.81 20.69 -18.01
CA ILE A 484 11.62 21.31 -18.57
C ILE A 484 11.58 22.75 -18.04
N THR A 485 11.96 23.71 -18.89
CA THR A 485 12.03 25.14 -18.54
C THR A 485 10.94 25.98 -19.19
N LYS A 486 10.14 25.42 -20.12
CA LYS A 486 9.06 26.15 -20.81
C LYS A 486 7.99 26.76 -19.87
N TYR A 487 7.94 26.32 -18.62
CA TYR A 487 7.00 26.81 -17.60
C TYR A 487 7.66 27.66 -16.51
N SER A 488 8.93 28.07 -16.69
CA SER A 488 9.65 28.85 -15.68
C SER A 488 9.12 30.27 -15.49
N SER A 489 8.17 30.73 -16.32
CA SER A 489 7.55 32.05 -16.26
C SER A 489 6.10 31.98 -16.76
N LEU A 490 5.19 31.46 -15.94
CA LEU A 490 3.77 31.29 -16.27
C LEU A 490 2.94 32.54 -15.96
N GLN A 491 3.11 33.13 -14.77
CA GLN A 491 2.30 34.26 -14.27
C GLN A 491 0.80 33.98 -14.30
N GLU A 492 0.40 32.76 -13.95
CA GLU A 492 -0.99 32.27 -14.05
C GLU A 492 -1.69 32.31 -12.69
N LYS A 493 -2.96 32.71 -12.67
CA LYS A 493 -3.76 32.81 -11.44
C LYS A 493 -4.28 31.42 -11.03
N MET A 494 -3.93 30.99 -9.83
CA MET A 494 -4.42 29.78 -9.18
C MET A 494 -5.60 30.16 -8.28
N VAL A 495 -6.67 29.37 -8.34
CA VAL A 495 -7.91 29.61 -7.57
C VAL A 495 -8.24 28.33 -6.84
N HIS A 496 -8.30 28.42 -5.51
CA HIS A 496 -8.83 27.34 -4.67
C HIS A 496 -10.35 27.49 -4.55
N GLY A 497 -11.08 26.40 -4.72
CA GLY A 497 -12.52 26.36 -4.54
C GLY A 497 -12.93 26.58 -3.08
N PRO A 498 -14.23 26.78 -2.80
CA PRO A 498 -14.69 26.94 -1.42
C PRO A 498 -14.49 25.62 -0.64
N GLY A 499 -13.78 25.67 0.49
CA GLY A 499 -13.66 24.52 1.39
C GLY A 499 -12.33 24.45 2.13
N PHE A 500 -12.08 23.27 2.70
CA PHE A 500 -10.83 22.92 3.38
C PHE A 500 -10.12 21.74 2.71
N GLU A 501 -10.66 21.28 1.58
CA GLU A 501 -10.17 20.09 0.90
C GLU A 501 -8.89 20.43 0.14
N ILE A 502 -8.04 19.43 -0.10
CA ILE A 502 -6.95 19.59 -1.05
C ILE A 502 -7.55 19.62 -2.46
N GLU A 503 -7.20 20.62 -3.27
CA GLU A 503 -7.68 20.75 -4.65
C GLU A 503 -6.51 20.80 -5.64
N GLU A 504 -6.71 20.20 -6.82
CA GLU A 504 -5.78 20.35 -7.95
C GLU A 504 -6.02 21.71 -8.61
N VAL A 505 -5.12 22.66 -8.40
CA VAL A 505 -5.22 24.01 -8.98
C VAL A 505 -4.46 24.13 -10.30
N TRP A 506 -3.54 23.20 -10.57
CA TRP A 506 -2.79 23.16 -11.82
C TRP A 506 -2.26 21.76 -12.11
N ALA A 507 -2.20 21.37 -13.38
CA ALA A 507 -1.63 20.12 -13.81
C ALA A 507 -0.95 20.23 -15.18
N LEU A 508 0.04 19.36 -15.39
CA LEU A 508 0.77 19.28 -16.64
C LEU A 508 1.02 17.82 -17.00
N ASP A 509 0.62 17.46 -18.22
CA ASP A 509 1.09 16.27 -18.90
C ASP A 509 2.44 16.55 -19.56
N ILE A 510 3.45 15.78 -19.19
CA ILE A 510 4.83 15.88 -19.66
C ILE A 510 5.04 14.92 -20.82
N LYS A 511 5.58 15.44 -21.92
CA LYS A 511 5.98 14.63 -23.07
C LYS A 511 7.49 14.39 -23.05
N PRO A 512 8.00 13.26 -23.57
CA PRO A 512 9.44 13.03 -23.67
C PRO A 512 10.22 14.16 -24.35
N GLY A 513 9.63 14.79 -25.38
CA GLY A 513 10.24 15.93 -26.08
C GLY A 513 10.25 17.25 -25.32
N ASP A 514 9.58 17.34 -24.17
CA ASP A 514 9.62 18.54 -23.31
C ASP A 514 10.96 18.68 -22.57
N TRP A 515 11.69 17.57 -22.42
CA TRP A 515 13.00 17.53 -21.78
C TRP A 515 14.09 18.00 -22.73
N GLN A 516 14.83 19.02 -22.32
CA GLN A 516 15.92 19.61 -23.09
C GLN A 516 17.24 19.52 -22.29
N PRO A 517 18.40 19.26 -22.94
CA PRO A 517 19.68 19.33 -22.25
C PRO A 517 19.92 20.73 -21.68
N ILE A 518 20.36 20.81 -20.42
CA ILE A 518 20.92 22.04 -19.87
C ILE A 518 22.38 22.13 -20.35
N ARG A 519 22.71 23.20 -21.07
CA ARG A 519 24.07 23.46 -21.57
C ARG A 519 24.83 24.41 -20.67
#